data_AF-A0A835YAZ2-F1
#
_entry.id   AF-A0A835YAZ2-F1
#
_cell.length_a   1.000
_cell.length_b   1.000
_cell.length_c   1.000
_cell.angle_alpha   90.00
_cell.angle_beta   90.00
_cell.angle_gamma   90.00
#
_symmetry.space_group_name_H-M   'P 1'
#
loop_
_entity.id
_entity.type
_entity.pdbx_description
1 polymer ?
#
loop_
_entity_poly.entity_id
_entity_poly.type
_entity_poly.pdbx_seq_one_letter_code
_entity_poly.pdbx_strand_id
1 'polypeptide(L)'
;MGGQRPTGPIAQGCGATAAASASSGLKPEPLRVTLLAAEDGFAPILAAARTGGLCGGCGATLPLQGGPYREGLARLKGQVAQLAGPRALTEPELVLVVGPALTLAGYPPLAVAQSEILHLGPAAALGRQAVDGAMHKFLRTEQRFGT
;
A
#
# COMPACT_ATOMS: atom_id res chain seq x y z
N MET A 1 72.31 19.26 10.77
CA MET A 1 71.57 19.97 11.83
C MET A 1 70.75 21.05 11.12
N GLY A 2 69.42 21.06 11.01
CA GLY A 2 68.35 20.44 11.79
C GLY A 2 67.23 21.49 11.84
N GLY A 3 66.65 21.83 10.68
CA GLY A 3 65.65 22.90 10.55
C GLY A 3 64.23 22.35 10.58
N GLN A 4 63.68 22.17 11.78
CA GLN A 4 62.26 21.86 11.99
C GLN A 4 61.44 23.16 11.92
N ARG A 5 60.47 23.22 11.00
CA ARG A 5 59.41 24.23 11.01
C ARG A 5 58.35 23.81 12.04
N PRO A 6 57.93 24.71 12.96
CA PRO A 6 56.74 24.51 13.78
C PRO A 6 55.52 25.06 13.05
N THR A 7 54.48 24.23 12.86
CA THR A 7 53.15 24.71 12.46
C THR A 7 52.09 24.03 13.32
N GLY A 8 51.72 24.74 14.39
CA GLY A 8 50.33 25.02 14.81
C GLY A 8 49.36 23.87 15.13
N PRO A 9 48.66 23.92 16.28
CA PRO A 9 47.53 23.05 16.57
C PRO A 9 46.31 23.43 15.71
N ILE A 10 45.59 22.43 15.23
CA ILE A 10 44.31 22.59 14.53
C ILE A 10 43.29 23.09 15.57
N ALA A 11 42.92 24.37 15.46
CA ALA A 11 41.82 24.96 16.19
C ALA A 11 40.47 24.49 15.61
N GLN A 12 39.70 23.84 16.47
CA GLN A 12 38.38 24.30 16.91
C GLN A 12 37.28 24.54 15.85
N GLY A 13 36.24 23.71 15.97
CA GLY A 13 34.86 24.21 15.93
C GLY A 13 34.12 24.04 14.61
N CYS A 14 33.21 23.06 14.58
CA CYS A 14 31.81 23.30 14.26
C CYS A 14 31.05 22.05 14.70
N GLY A 15 30.33 22.18 15.82
CA GLY A 15 29.38 21.19 16.24
C GLY A 15 28.36 20.98 15.14
N ALA A 16 28.29 19.76 14.62
CA ALA A 16 27.07 19.30 13.97
C ALA A 16 26.05 19.17 15.09
N THR A 17 25.34 20.27 15.35
CA THR A 17 24.04 20.22 15.99
C THR A 17 23.24 19.21 15.20
N ALA A 18 22.99 18.06 15.82
CA ALA A 18 21.92 17.18 15.39
C ALA A 18 20.69 18.08 15.33
N ALA A 19 20.27 18.44 14.12
CA ALA A 19 18.97 18.99 13.88
C ALA A 19 18.01 17.88 14.29
N ALA A 20 17.67 17.85 15.57
CA ALA A 20 16.47 17.23 16.06
C ALA A 20 15.37 17.88 15.24
N SER A 21 14.97 17.20 14.16
CA SER A 21 13.69 17.47 13.53
C SER A 21 12.70 17.32 14.66
N ALA A 22 12.20 18.46 15.14
CA ALA A 22 11.11 18.50 16.08
C ALA A 22 9.99 17.69 15.43
N SER A 23 9.76 16.49 15.95
CA SER A 23 8.53 15.77 15.71
C SER A 23 7.43 16.63 16.32
N SER A 24 6.88 17.50 15.48
CA SER A 24 5.61 18.16 15.69
C SER A 24 4.67 17.16 16.36
N GLY A 25 4.10 17.56 17.50
CA GLY A 25 3.35 16.73 18.44
C GLY A 25 2.05 16.17 17.87
N LEU A 26 2.17 15.33 16.86
CA LEU A 26 1.14 14.39 16.46
C LEU A 26 1.07 13.36 17.58
N LYS A 27 -0.06 13.33 18.29
CA LYS A 27 -0.37 12.17 19.14
C LYS A 27 -0.19 10.93 18.28
N PRO A 28 0.61 9.94 18.70
CA PRO A 28 0.77 8.73 17.91
C PRO A 28 -0.61 8.10 17.77
N GLU A 29 -1.14 8.10 16.54
CA GLU A 29 -2.34 7.34 16.26
C GLU A 29 -2.03 5.85 16.50
N PRO A 30 -2.96 5.10 17.10
CA PRO A 30 -2.74 3.69 17.32
C PRO A 30 -2.60 2.96 15.98
N LEU A 31 -1.51 2.20 15.83
CA LEU A 31 -1.32 1.32 14.68
C LEU A 31 -2.46 0.30 14.64
N ARG A 32 -3.19 0.25 13.52
CA ARG A 32 -4.24 -0.73 13.29
C ARG A 32 -3.72 -1.83 12.37
N VAL A 33 -3.71 -3.06 12.88
CA VAL A 33 -3.34 -4.25 12.11
C VAL A 33 -4.61 -5.02 11.76
N THR A 34 -4.80 -5.33 10.48
CA THR A 34 -5.89 -6.19 9.99
C THR A 34 -5.26 -7.43 9.38
N LEU A 35 -5.68 -8.61 9.84
CA LEU A 35 -5.30 -9.88 9.26
C LEU A 35 -6.45 -10.35 8.37
N LEU A 36 -6.13 -10.68 7.12
CA LEU A 36 -7.09 -11.23 6.15
C LEU A 36 -6.77 -12.71 5.96
N ALA A 37 -7.82 -13.51 5.87
CA ALA A 37 -7.72 -14.91 5.50
C ALA A 37 -7.79 -15.07 3.97
N ALA A 38 -7.40 -16.24 3.45
CA ALA A 38 -7.37 -16.48 2.00
C ALA A 38 -8.78 -16.40 1.38
N GLU A 39 -9.79 -16.80 2.14
CA GLU A 39 -11.21 -16.71 1.80
C GLU A 39 -11.73 -15.28 1.65
N ASP A 40 -11.04 -14.27 2.19
CA ASP A 40 -11.42 -12.85 2.03
C ASP A 40 -11.03 -12.29 0.66
N GLY A 41 -10.26 -13.06 -0.12
CA GLY A 41 -9.73 -12.70 -1.43
C GLY A 41 -10.76 -12.67 -2.55
N PHE A 42 -10.70 -13.67 -3.45
CA PHE A 42 -11.58 -13.73 -4.63
C PHE A 42 -12.96 -14.30 -4.34
N ALA A 43 -13.11 -15.15 -3.33
CA ALA A 43 -14.38 -15.85 -3.06
C ALA A 43 -15.58 -14.90 -2.87
N PRO A 44 -15.46 -13.78 -2.13
CA PRO A 44 -16.55 -12.83 -1.93
C PRO A 44 -16.92 -12.10 -3.22
N ILE A 45 -15.92 -11.79 -4.06
CA ILE A 45 -16.13 -11.13 -5.35
C ILE A 45 -16.84 -12.06 -6.32
N LEU A 46 -16.44 -13.33 -6.39
CA LEU A 46 -17.09 -14.32 -7.24
C LEU A 46 -18.53 -14.58 -6.79
N ALA A 47 -18.77 -14.64 -5.48
CA ALA A 47 -20.11 -14.78 -4.92
C ALA A 47 -20.98 -13.54 -5.23
N ALA A 48 -20.43 -12.33 -5.06
CA ALA A 48 -21.11 -11.10 -5.41
C ALA A 48 -21.41 -11.01 -6.91
N ALA A 49 -20.45 -11.34 -7.78
CA ALA A 49 -20.59 -11.29 -9.24
C ALA A 49 -21.71 -12.20 -9.77
N ARG A 50 -21.94 -13.37 -9.15
CA ARG A 50 -23.07 -14.27 -9.49
C ARG A 50 -24.44 -13.60 -9.34
N THR A 51 -24.53 -12.56 -8.52
CA THR A 51 -25.80 -11.88 -8.20
C THR A 51 -25.81 -10.41 -8.64
N GLY A 52 -24.64 -9.80 -8.84
CA GLY A 52 -24.45 -8.36 -9.08
C GLY A 52 -24.42 -7.93 -10.53
N GLY A 53 -24.26 -8.86 -11.49
CA GLY A 53 -24.24 -8.56 -12.92
C GLY A 53 -25.60 -8.18 -13.52
N LEU A 54 -26.69 -8.29 -12.76
CA LEU A 54 -28.06 -8.13 -13.23
C LEU A 54 -28.70 -6.86 -12.66
N CYS A 55 -29.40 -6.12 -13.50
CA CYS A 55 -30.25 -5.00 -13.11
C CYS A 55 -31.30 -5.47 -12.10
N GLY A 56 -31.40 -4.81 -10.94
CA GLY A 56 -32.36 -5.19 -9.90
C GLY A 56 -33.83 -5.02 -10.29
N GLY A 57 -34.14 -4.19 -11.28
CA GLY A 57 -35.51 -3.93 -11.75
C GLY A 57 -35.95 -4.82 -12.92
N CYS A 58 -35.05 -5.17 -13.85
CA CYS A 58 -35.41 -5.91 -15.06
C CYS A 58 -34.62 -7.21 -15.29
N GLY A 59 -33.67 -7.55 -14.42
CA GLY A 59 -32.87 -8.76 -14.53
C GLY A 59 -31.89 -8.80 -15.70
N ALA A 60 -31.80 -7.74 -16.51
CA ALA A 60 -30.88 -7.67 -17.64
C ALA A 60 -29.44 -7.43 -17.18
N THR A 61 -28.46 -7.96 -17.92
CA THR A 61 -27.04 -7.70 -17.65
C THR A 61 -26.75 -6.21 -17.80
N LEU A 62 -26.12 -5.60 -16.78
CA LEU A 62 -25.77 -4.18 -16.85
C LEU A 62 -24.69 -3.95 -17.92
N PRO A 63 -24.85 -2.96 -18.82
CA PRO A 63 -23.83 -2.64 -19.80
C PRO A 63 -22.56 -2.14 -19.08
N LEU A 64 -21.40 -2.61 -19.55
CA LEU A 64 -20.09 -2.34 -18.92
C LEU A 64 -19.55 -0.91 -19.17
N GLN A 65 -20.42 0.08 -19.39
CA GLN A 65 -20.00 1.45 -19.72
C GLN A 65 -20.84 2.51 -19.00
N GLY A 66 -20.21 3.65 -18.72
CA GLY A 66 -20.88 4.86 -18.24
C GLY A 66 -21.50 4.73 -16.84
N GLY A 67 -22.67 5.34 -16.64
CA GLY A 67 -23.44 5.32 -15.39
C GLY A 67 -23.80 3.92 -14.89
N PRO A 68 -24.36 3.03 -15.74
CA PRO A 68 -24.70 1.66 -15.34
C PRO A 68 -23.52 0.84 -14.80
N TYR A 69 -22.31 1.09 -15.31
CA TYR A 69 -21.09 0.46 -14.78
C TYR A 69 -20.78 0.93 -13.34
N ARG A 70 -20.90 2.24 -13.06
CA ARG A 70 -20.65 2.80 -11.71
C ARG A 70 -21.64 2.25 -10.69
N GLU A 71 -22.91 2.17 -11.06
CA GLU A 71 -23.97 1.58 -10.22
C GLU A 71 -23.73 0.10 -9.96
N GLY A 72 -23.38 -0.67 -11.00
CA GLY A 72 -23.01 -2.07 -10.87
C GLY A 72 -21.80 -2.29 -9.96
N LEU A 73 -20.76 -1.46 -10.09
CA LEU A 73 -19.57 -1.51 -9.24
C LEU A 73 -19.88 -1.16 -7.79
N ALA A 74 -20.69 -0.13 -7.53
CA ALA A 74 -21.12 0.24 -6.19
C ALA A 74 -21.91 -0.90 -5.53
N ARG A 75 -22.82 -1.55 -6.28
CA ARG A 75 -23.58 -2.71 -5.80
C ARG A 75 -22.68 -3.90 -5.51
N LEU A 76 -21.72 -4.19 -6.39
CA LEU A 76 -20.72 -5.25 -6.19
C LEU A 76 -19.91 -4.99 -4.92
N LYS A 77 -19.38 -3.78 -4.74
CA LYS A 77 -18.66 -3.39 -3.52
C LYS A 77 -19.55 -3.59 -2.28
N GLY A 78 -20.82 -3.16 -2.32
CA GLY A 78 -21.78 -3.37 -1.23
C GLY A 78 -21.98 -4.86 -0.87
N GLN A 79 -22.10 -5.73 -1.87
CA GLN A 79 -22.22 -7.18 -1.66
C GLN A 79 -20.94 -7.81 -1.10
N VAL A 80 -19.77 -7.39 -1.59
CA VAL A 80 -18.48 -7.84 -1.06
C VAL A 80 -18.34 -7.44 0.42
N ALA A 81 -18.73 -6.22 0.79
CA ALA A 81 -18.72 -5.77 2.19
C ALA A 81 -19.66 -6.58 3.09
N GLN A 82 -20.77 -7.09 2.56
CA GLN A 82 -21.68 -7.97 3.32
C GLN A 82 -21.08 -9.37 3.51
N LEU A 83 -20.33 -9.87 2.53
CA LEU A 83 -19.79 -11.23 2.54
C LEU A 83 -18.44 -11.35 3.29
N ALA A 84 -17.56 -10.36 3.15
CA ALA A 84 -16.20 -10.38 3.71
C ALA A 84 -15.92 -9.22 4.68
N GLY A 85 -16.95 -8.43 5.01
CA GLY A 85 -16.84 -7.26 5.85
C GLY A 85 -16.26 -6.03 5.12
N PRO A 86 -16.39 -4.83 5.71
CA PRO A 86 -15.94 -3.58 5.09
C PRO A 86 -14.41 -3.48 4.93
N ARG A 87 -13.64 -4.34 5.62
CA ARG A 87 -12.18 -4.34 5.55
C ARG A 87 -11.63 -4.92 4.25
N ALA A 88 -12.36 -5.84 3.61
CA ALA A 88 -12.01 -6.35 2.28
C ALA A 88 -12.03 -5.27 1.18
N LEU A 89 -12.66 -4.12 1.46
CA LEU A 89 -12.69 -2.94 0.58
C LEU A 89 -11.75 -1.83 1.01
N THR A 90 -10.94 -2.03 2.05
CA THR A 90 -9.94 -1.02 2.44
C THR A 90 -8.85 -1.02 1.37
N GLU A 91 -8.75 0.07 0.61
CA GLU A 91 -7.81 0.22 -0.50
C GLU A 91 -6.45 0.66 0.09
N PRO A 92 -5.41 -0.21 0.12
CA PRO A 92 -4.09 0.19 0.60
C PRO A 92 -3.42 1.10 -0.42
N GLU A 93 -2.65 2.08 0.03
CA GLU A 93 -1.87 2.93 -0.89
C GLU A 93 -0.61 2.20 -1.39
N LEU A 94 -0.05 1.31 -0.57
CA LEU A 94 1.12 0.49 -0.89
C LEU A 94 0.88 -0.97 -0.50
N VAL A 95 1.22 -1.87 -1.43
CA VAL A 95 1.24 -3.33 -1.23
C VAL A 95 2.67 -3.82 -1.36
N LEU A 96 3.14 -4.50 -0.32
CA LEU A 96 4.45 -5.17 -0.31
C LEU A 96 4.25 -6.65 -0.57
N VAL A 97 4.77 -7.14 -1.69
CA VAL A 97 4.71 -8.56 -2.06
C VAL A 97 6.03 -9.21 -1.66
N VAL A 98 5.94 -10.29 -0.87
CA VAL A 98 7.08 -11.06 -0.40
C VAL A 98 6.91 -12.50 -0.87
N GLY A 99 7.88 -13.00 -1.63
CA GLY A 99 7.82 -14.33 -2.24
C GLY A 99 8.78 -14.48 -3.41
N PRO A 100 8.90 -15.71 -3.95
CA PRO A 100 9.79 -16.00 -5.08
C PRO A 100 9.36 -15.35 -6.40
N ALA A 101 8.10 -14.90 -6.50
CA ALA A 101 7.55 -14.25 -7.66
C ALA A 101 6.64 -13.08 -7.25
N LEU A 102 6.49 -12.09 -8.13
CA LEU A 102 5.50 -11.03 -7.98
C LEU A 102 4.11 -11.58 -8.32
N THR A 103 3.35 -11.91 -7.28
CA THR A 103 1.96 -12.37 -7.39
C THR A 103 1.18 -11.89 -6.16
N LEU A 104 -0.10 -11.58 -6.37
CA LEU A 104 -1.01 -11.22 -5.28
C LEU A 104 -1.59 -12.46 -4.59
N ALA A 105 -1.39 -13.67 -5.14
CA ALA A 105 -1.78 -14.95 -4.52
C ALA A 105 -3.20 -14.99 -3.93
N GLY A 106 -4.16 -14.30 -4.56
CA GLY A 106 -5.54 -14.23 -4.11
C GLY A 106 -5.87 -13.05 -3.20
N TYR A 107 -4.94 -12.14 -2.89
CA TYR A 107 -5.21 -10.89 -2.18
C TYR A 107 -6.35 -10.11 -2.87
N PRO A 108 -7.27 -9.45 -2.12
CA PRO A 108 -8.47 -8.82 -2.68
C PRO A 108 -8.17 -7.87 -3.85
N PRO A 109 -8.53 -8.23 -5.10
CA PRO A 109 -8.15 -7.46 -6.29
C PRO A 109 -8.84 -6.09 -6.36
N LEU A 110 -10.06 -5.96 -5.80
CA LEU A 110 -10.76 -4.68 -5.75
C LEU A 110 -10.09 -3.67 -4.83
N ALA A 111 -9.39 -4.13 -3.79
CA ALA A 111 -8.68 -3.25 -2.86
C ALA A 111 -7.41 -2.68 -3.50
N VAL A 112 -6.73 -3.46 -4.34
CA VAL A 112 -5.40 -3.08 -4.86
C VAL A 112 -5.40 -2.37 -6.20
N ALA A 113 -6.59 -2.07 -6.74
CA ALA A 113 -6.73 -1.50 -8.08
C ALA A 113 -5.98 -0.16 -8.26
N GLN A 114 -5.74 0.57 -7.17
CA GLN A 114 -5.05 1.86 -7.16
C GLN A 114 -3.76 1.86 -6.32
N SER A 115 -3.34 0.69 -5.83
CA SER A 115 -2.17 0.60 -4.96
C SER A 115 -0.87 0.62 -5.77
N GLU A 116 0.16 1.23 -5.21
CA GLU A 116 1.53 0.94 -5.64
C GLU A 116 1.88 -0.48 -5.17
N ILE A 117 2.45 -1.31 -6.05
CA ILE A 117 2.82 -2.70 -5.72
C ILE A 117 4.34 -2.84 -5.83
N LEU A 118 4.99 -3.14 -4.70
CA LEU A 118 6.43 -3.35 -4.64
C LEU A 118 6.75 -4.80 -4.27
N HIS A 119 7.60 -5.44 -5.06
CA HIS A 119 8.13 -6.77 -4.77
C HIS A 119 9.41 -6.66 -3.97
N LEU A 120 9.48 -7.33 -2.82
CA LEU A 120 10.66 -7.33 -1.95
C LEU A 120 11.53 -8.59 -2.09
N GLY A 121 11.15 -9.50 -2.98
CA GLY A 121 11.84 -10.78 -3.15
C GLY A 121 11.43 -11.84 -2.12
N PRO A 122 12.25 -12.90 -1.93
CA PRO A 122 11.92 -14.02 -1.05
C PRO A 122 11.77 -13.61 0.43
N ALA A 123 10.97 -14.36 1.19
CA ALA A 123 10.75 -14.10 2.62
C ALA A 123 12.05 -14.11 3.46
N ALA A 124 13.05 -14.90 3.07
CA ALA A 124 14.36 -14.91 3.72
C ALA A 124 15.11 -13.56 3.63
N ALA A 125 14.76 -12.70 2.67
CA ALA A 125 15.32 -11.36 2.52
C ALA A 125 14.49 -10.28 3.22
N LEU A 126 13.35 -10.63 3.84
CA LEU A 126 12.49 -9.67 4.52
C LEU A 126 13.15 -9.19 5.81
N GLY A 127 13.42 -7.89 5.88
CA GLY A 127 13.93 -7.24 7.07
C GLY A 127 13.56 -5.76 7.08
N ARG A 128 13.84 -5.09 8.21
CA ARG A 128 13.49 -3.67 8.39
C ARG A 128 14.05 -2.77 7.27
N GLN A 129 15.29 -3.00 6.86
CA GLN A 129 15.92 -2.23 5.77
C GLN A 129 15.17 -2.37 4.44
N ALA A 130 14.65 -3.56 4.12
CA ALA A 130 13.89 -3.78 2.90
C ALA A 130 12.56 -3.02 2.92
N VAL A 131 11.87 -3.01 4.08
CA VAL A 131 10.63 -2.26 4.28
C VAL A 131 10.90 -0.75 4.24
N ASP A 132 11.93 -0.26 4.93
CA ASP A 132 12.32 1.16 4.93
C ASP A 132 12.68 1.63 3.51
N GLY A 133 13.40 0.80 2.74
CA GLY A 133 13.71 1.08 1.34
C GLY A 133 12.46 1.16 0.46
N ALA A 134 11.49 0.27 0.67
CA ALA A 134 10.23 0.27 -0.05
C ALA A 134 9.38 1.51 0.29
N MET A 135 9.34 1.91 1.57
CA MET A 135 8.72 3.16 2.02
C MET A 135 9.36 4.37 1.36
N HIS A 136 10.69 4.47 1.36
CA HIS A 136 11.41 5.55 0.69
C HIS A 136 11.14 5.61 -0.80
N LYS A 137 11.02 4.46 -1.47
CA LYS A 137 10.64 4.39 -2.88
C LYS A 137 9.22 4.91 -3.08
N PHE A 138 8.26 4.38 -2.34
CA PHE A 138 6.85 4.77 -2.42
C PHE A 138 6.66 6.28 -2.24
N LEU A 139 7.28 6.88 -1.21
CA LEU A 139 7.20 8.32 -0.94
C LEU A 139 7.80 9.21 -2.03
N ARG A 140 8.56 8.64 -2.97
CA ARG A 140 9.18 9.34 -4.10
C ARG A 140 8.53 9.00 -5.44
N THR A 141 7.66 8.00 -5.49
CA THR A 141 6.97 7.61 -6.71
C THR A 141 5.87 8.63 -7.02
N GLU A 142 5.88 9.20 -8.23
CA GLU A 142 4.74 9.99 -8.71
C GLU A 142 3.54 9.07 -8.95
N GLN A 143 2.49 9.20 -8.15
CA GLN A 143 1.26 8.46 -8.38
C GLN A 143 0.47 9.05 -9.54
N ARG A 144 0.33 8.28 -10.63
CA ARG A 144 -0.45 8.66 -11.81
C ARG A 144 -1.77 7.89 -11.78
N PHE A 145 -2.79 8.49 -11.19
CA PHE A 145 -4.10 7.85 -11.03
C PHE A 145 -4.95 7.75 -12.31
N GLY A 146 -4.38 8.07 -13.48
CA GLY A 146 -5.14 8.23 -14.72
C GLY A 146 -6.08 9.44 -14.66
N THR A 147 -6.30 10.10 -15.80
CA THR A 147 -7.30 11.16 -15.96
C THR A 147 -8.56 10.62 -16.59
#